data_AF-A0A971X0F0-F1
#
_entry.id   AF-A0A971X0F0-F1
#
_cell.length_a   1.000
_cell.length_b   1.000
_cell.length_c   1.000
_cell.angle_alpha   90.00
_cell.angle_beta   90.00
_cell.angle_gamma   90.00
#
_symmetry.space_group_name_H-M   'P 1'
#
loop_
_entity.id
_entity.type
_entity.pdbx_description
1 polymer ?
#
loop_
_entity_poly.entity_id
_entity_poly.type
_entity_poly.pdbx_seq_one_letter_code
_entity_poly.pdbx_strand_id
1 'polypeptide(L)'
;MRADAPVDFSSKADAMVGALQPFADEANILAEFVSTRADNAATSASTVAGVQSAVSADRVLSQQAASNAAGSAAAAASSASTANSRATAAQLSADASEASAVRAEIAAEYVEDISGGAAPINNPNFQGVVKVNDAPLGTAATADLTTSNTDGTAGRVLKVGDGGWMGMGEERSDPYEYPASVDDATNQTKVIYSRSIDNGVSTFAAGIHFASRNSWGRLRVGHYSPAAWIQGGLASSGTGWTSQVVLSANLLQTTGSSVELPMSQAATTAAIDDVIQNIDDGSGPRPTKDHGDVAVSAAETVTCDVQESDFHIMSLGSSNTSGTLTIDFSNMPDTIGKHFSWHVRLQRGGRKTVAFAQTVNWAGGVAPTFGTGTTSRDLMLFYKVDSETIRGMVIDAW
;
A
#
# COMPACT_ATOMS: atom_id res chain seq x y z
N MET A 1 -97.65 27.53 -56.39
CA MET A 1 -96.89 26.77 -55.37
C MET A 1 -96.37 25.51 -56.06
N ARG A 2 -95.05 25.34 -56.17
CA ARG A 2 -94.46 24.11 -56.72
C ARG A 2 -94.81 22.96 -55.76
N ALA A 3 -95.49 21.93 -56.26
CA ALA A 3 -95.91 20.74 -55.51
C ALA A 3 -94.72 19.82 -55.15
N ASP A 4 -93.52 20.26 -55.49
CA ASP A 4 -92.22 19.62 -55.41
C ASP A 4 -91.37 20.16 -54.24
N ALA A 5 -91.94 21.00 -53.36
CA ALA A 5 -91.34 21.25 -52.06
C ALA A 5 -91.37 19.92 -51.26
N PRO A 6 -90.20 19.31 -50.96
CA PRO A 6 -90.16 17.99 -50.40
C PRO A 6 -90.64 18.08 -48.95
N VAL A 7 -91.89 17.67 -48.72
CA VAL A 7 -92.49 17.45 -47.39
C VAL A 7 -91.73 16.41 -46.54
N ASP A 8 -90.62 15.88 -47.04
CA ASP A 8 -89.89 14.72 -46.52
C ASP A 8 -88.38 14.95 -46.37
N PHE A 9 -87.89 16.20 -46.43
CA PHE A 9 -86.47 16.49 -46.21
C PHE A 9 -86.10 16.47 -44.72
N SER A 10 -86.96 17.01 -43.85
CA SER A 10 -86.70 17.06 -42.40
C SER A 10 -86.59 15.66 -41.80
N SER A 11 -87.52 14.75 -42.15
CA SER A 11 -87.53 13.37 -41.66
C SER A 11 -86.25 12.60 -42.04
N LYS A 12 -85.76 12.80 -43.26
CA LYS A 12 -84.52 12.17 -43.76
C LYS A 12 -83.26 12.79 -43.13
N ALA A 13 -83.26 14.10 -42.89
CA ALA A 13 -82.18 14.75 -42.17
C ALA A 13 -82.12 14.26 -40.71
N ASP A 14 -83.26 14.18 -40.02
CA ASP A 14 -83.34 13.68 -38.65
C ASP A 14 -82.94 12.19 -38.57
N ALA A 15 -83.35 11.37 -39.53
CA ALA A 15 -82.94 9.97 -39.62
C ALA A 15 -81.43 9.81 -39.89
N MET A 16 -80.84 10.68 -40.72
CA MET A 16 -79.40 10.69 -40.97
C MET A 16 -78.62 11.11 -39.71
N VAL A 17 -79.08 12.15 -39.00
CA VAL A 17 -78.47 12.58 -37.73
C VAL A 17 -78.58 11.48 -36.67
N GLY A 18 -79.74 10.83 -36.55
CA GLY A 18 -79.93 9.69 -35.66
C GLY A 18 -79.03 8.50 -36.01
N ALA A 19 -78.81 8.23 -37.30
CA ALA A 19 -77.91 7.18 -37.76
C ALA A 19 -76.42 7.46 -37.48
N LEU A 20 -76.04 8.71 -37.22
CA LEU A 20 -74.68 9.09 -36.81
C LEU A 20 -74.44 8.95 -35.29
N GLN A 21 -75.50 8.78 -34.48
CA GLN A 21 -75.36 8.65 -33.03
C GLN A 21 -74.43 7.49 -32.61
N PRO A 22 -74.51 6.28 -33.18
CA PRO A 22 -73.59 5.19 -32.84
C PRO A 22 -72.12 5.54 -33.09
N PHE A 23 -71.83 6.33 -34.13
CA PHE A 23 -70.46 6.78 -34.41
C PHE A 23 -69.96 7.78 -33.36
N ALA A 24 -70.83 8.69 -32.90
CA ALA A 24 -70.50 9.60 -31.80
C ALA A 24 -70.24 8.82 -30.49
N ASP A 25 -71.03 7.79 -30.21
CA ASP A 25 -70.86 6.93 -29.04
C ASP A 25 -69.53 6.15 -29.11
N GLU A 26 -69.20 5.54 -30.27
CA GLU A 26 -67.91 4.87 -30.50
C GLU A 26 -66.72 5.84 -30.38
N ALA A 27 -66.84 7.06 -30.90
CA ALA A 27 -65.81 8.09 -30.78
C ALA A 27 -65.57 8.50 -29.33
N ASN A 28 -66.64 8.62 -28.53
CA ASN A 28 -66.54 8.93 -27.10
C ASN A 28 -65.88 7.78 -26.32
N ILE A 29 -66.24 6.52 -26.61
CA ILE A 29 -65.61 5.33 -26.02
C ILE A 29 -64.12 5.30 -26.35
N LEU A 30 -63.74 5.58 -27.59
CA LEU A 30 -62.33 5.64 -27.99
C LEU A 30 -61.58 6.76 -27.26
N ALA A 31 -62.18 7.94 -27.13
CA ALA A 31 -61.59 9.06 -26.40
C ALA A 31 -61.36 8.73 -24.92
N GLU A 32 -62.33 8.11 -24.25
CA GLU A 32 -62.22 7.66 -22.86
C GLU A 32 -61.14 6.58 -22.70
N PHE A 33 -61.08 5.61 -23.62
CA PHE A 33 -60.04 4.60 -23.64
C PHE A 33 -58.64 5.22 -23.78
N VAL A 34 -58.45 6.14 -24.72
CA VAL A 34 -57.17 6.84 -24.94
C VAL A 34 -56.78 7.66 -23.71
N SER A 35 -57.71 8.40 -23.10
CA SER A 35 -57.45 9.15 -21.87
C SER A 35 -56.99 8.24 -20.73
N THR A 36 -57.72 7.15 -20.51
CA THR A 36 -57.39 6.16 -19.47
C THR A 36 -56.00 5.55 -19.69
N ARG A 37 -55.63 5.26 -20.95
CA ARG A 37 -54.30 4.75 -21.28
C ARG A 37 -53.20 5.79 -21.05
N ALA A 38 -53.46 7.06 -21.38
CA ALA A 38 -52.53 8.15 -21.12
C ALA A 38 -52.29 8.35 -19.62
N ASP A 39 -53.33 8.33 -18.80
CA ASP A 39 -53.24 8.48 -17.34
C ASP A 39 -52.46 7.33 -16.68
N ASN A 40 -52.70 6.09 -17.14
CA ASN A 40 -51.95 4.93 -16.70
C ASN A 40 -50.47 5.05 -17.07
N ALA A 41 -50.15 5.49 -18.30
CA ALA A 41 -48.78 5.70 -18.74
C ALA A 41 -48.07 6.80 -17.91
N ALA A 42 -48.76 7.90 -17.61
CA ALA A 42 -48.24 8.97 -16.75
C ALA A 42 -47.95 8.46 -15.32
N THR A 43 -48.86 7.65 -14.76
CA THR A 43 -48.69 7.04 -13.44
C THR A 43 -47.49 6.07 -13.40
N SER A 44 -47.35 5.22 -14.43
CA SER A 44 -46.20 4.32 -14.56
C SER A 44 -44.89 5.10 -14.70
N ALA A 45 -44.86 6.17 -15.50
CA ALA A 45 -43.67 7.02 -15.66
C ALA A 45 -43.26 7.68 -14.33
N SER A 46 -44.23 8.20 -13.56
CA SER A 46 -43.98 8.77 -12.23
C SER A 46 -43.43 7.72 -11.25
N THR A 47 -43.94 6.48 -11.31
CA THR A 47 -43.47 5.38 -10.47
C THR A 47 -42.02 5.02 -10.81
N VAL A 48 -41.69 4.89 -12.10
CA VAL A 48 -40.33 4.60 -12.56
C VAL A 48 -39.34 5.69 -12.15
N ALA A 49 -39.72 6.97 -12.27
CA ALA A 49 -38.89 8.08 -11.82
C ALA A 49 -38.62 8.04 -10.31
N GLY A 50 -39.62 7.65 -9.51
CA GLY A 50 -39.47 7.42 -8.07
C GLY A 50 -38.47 6.30 -7.76
N VAL A 51 -38.58 5.16 -8.43
CA VAL A 51 -37.65 4.02 -8.29
C VAL A 51 -36.23 4.42 -8.71
N GLN A 52 -36.05 5.14 -9.81
CA GLN A 52 -34.73 5.59 -10.27
C GLN A 52 -34.06 6.54 -9.25
N SER A 53 -34.85 7.40 -8.61
CA SER A 53 -34.37 8.29 -7.55
C SER A 53 -33.92 7.50 -6.31
N ALA A 54 -34.68 6.48 -5.91
CA ALA A 54 -34.32 5.58 -4.81
C ALA A 54 -33.03 4.80 -5.10
N VAL A 55 -32.92 4.20 -6.30
CA VAL A 55 -31.69 3.48 -6.73
C VAL A 55 -30.48 4.40 -6.73
N SER A 56 -30.64 5.66 -7.14
CA SER A 56 -29.54 6.64 -7.12
C SER A 56 -29.09 6.97 -5.70
N ALA A 57 -30.02 7.07 -4.75
CA ALA A 57 -29.72 7.27 -3.33
C ALA A 57 -29.00 6.05 -2.72
N ASP A 58 -29.47 4.83 -3.00
CA ASP A 58 -28.83 3.60 -2.53
C ASP A 58 -27.40 3.44 -3.07
N ARG A 59 -27.17 3.86 -4.32
CA ARG A 59 -25.82 3.87 -4.90
C ARG A 59 -24.87 4.80 -4.15
N VAL A 60 -25.33 5.99 -3.77
CA VAL A 60 -24.53 6.95 -2.99
C VAL A 60 -24.23 6.39 -1.59
N LEU A 61 -25.22 5.79 -0.92
CA LEU A 61 -25.03 5.15 0.39
C LEU A 61 -24.02 4.00 0.31
N SER A 62 -24.10 3.17 -0.73
CA SER A 62 -23.15 2.08 -0.97
C SER A 62 -21.72 2.57 -1.21
N GLN A 63 -21.56 3.64 -1.98
CA GLN A 63 -20.25 4.29 -2.21
C GLN A 63 -19.66 4.89 -0.92
N GLN A 64 -20.49 5.49 -0.08
CA GLN A 64 -20.07 6.00 1.22
C GLN A 64 -19.64 4.87 2.16
N ALA A 65 -20.39 3.76 2.20
CA ALA A 65 -20.05 2.59 3.01
C ALA A 65 -18.71 1.97 2.57
N ALA A 66 -18.46 1.85 1.26
CA ALA A 66 -17.20 1.38 0.71
C ALA A 66 -16.02 2.30 1.11
N SER A 67 -16.22 3.62 1.02
CA SER A 67 -15.20 4.60 1.43
C SER A 67 -14.87 4.52 2.93
N ASN A 68 -15.89 4.33 3.77
CA ASN A 68 -15.70 4.15 5.21
C ASN A 68 -14.96 2.85 5.54
N ALA A 69 -15.25 1.76 4.83
CA ALA A 69 -14.57 0.48 4.97
C ALA A 69 -13.08 0.60 4.58
N ALA A 70 -12.78 1.27 3.46
CA ALA A 70 -11.41 1.54 3.02
C ALA A 70 -10.63 2.38 4.05
N GLY A 71 -11.25 3.43 4.60
CA GLY A 71 -10.65 4.24 5.66
C GLY A 71 -10.36 3.44 6.95
N SER A 72 -11.28 2.56 7.34
CA SER A 72 -11.10 1.68 8.50
C SER A 72 -9.96 0.67 8.29
N ALA A 73 -9.84 0.10 7.10
CA ALA A 73 -8.74 -0.81 6.74
C ALA A 73 -7.38 -0.10 6.78
N ALA A 74 -7.27 1.12 6.26
CA ALA A 74 -6.05 1.92 6.31
C ALA A 74 -5.62 2.26 7.76
N ALA A 75 -6.59 2.58 8.63
CA ALA A 75 -6.34 2.83 10.05
C ALA A 75 -5.85 1.55 10.78
N ALA A 76 -6.42 0.39 10.45
CA ALA A 76 -5.99 -0.90 10.99
C ALA A 76 -4.56 -1.25 10.56
N ALA A 77 -4.22 -1.06 9.28
CA ALA A 77 -2.87 -1.28 8.76
C ALA A 77 -1.83 -0.39 9.45
N SER A 78 -2.14 0.89 9.66
CA SER A 78 -1.28 1.83 10.38
C SER A 78 -1.07 1.42 11.84
N SER A 79 -2.11 0.93 12.49
CA SER A 79 -2.05 0.42 13.86
C SER A 79 -1.18 -0.83 13.96
N ALA A 80 -1.29 -1.76 13.01
CA ALA A 80 -0.45 -2.96 12.93
C ALA A 80 1.03 -2.61 12.72
N SER A 81 1.34 -1.68 11.81
CA SER A 81 2.72 -1.20 11.58
C SER A 81 3.34 -0.56 12.84
N THR A 82 2.54 0.22 13.57
CA THR A 82 2.95 0.82 14.84
C THR A 82 3.22 -0.26 15.90
N ALA A 83 2.35 -1.26 16.00
CA ALA A 83 2.52 -2.38 16.93
C ALA A 83 3.79 -3.19 16.61
N ASN A 84 4.06 -3.45 15.33
CA ASN A 84 5.27 -4.14 14.90
C ASN A 84 6.54 -3.35 15.24
N SER A 85 6.54 -2.03 15.00
CA SER A 85 7.67 -1.16 15.36
C SER A 85 7.96 -1.16 16.86
N ARG A 86 6.91 -1.18 17.70
CA ARG A 86 7.05 -1.30 19.17
C ARG A 86 7.60 -2.67 19.58
N ALA A 87 7.15 -3.75 18.93
CA ALA A 87 7.67 -5.09 19.18
C ALA A 87 9.17 -5.19 18.84
N THR A 88 9.60 -4.65 17.69
CA THR A 88 11.01 -4.57 17.32
C THR A 88 11.84 -3.75 18.32
N ALA A 89 11.33 -2.58 18.76
CA ALA A 89 12.01 -1.76 19.75
C ALA A 89 12.15 -2.48 21.11
N ALA A 90 11.12 -3.21 21.53
CA ALA A 90 11.17 -4.02 22.75
C ALA A 90 12.21 -5.14 22.64
N GLN A 91 12.30 -5.82 21.50
CA GLN A 91 13.31 -6.86 21.27
C GLN A 91 14.74 -6.29 21.34
N LEU A 92 15.00 -5.18 20.64
CA LEU A 92 16.32 -4.52 20.68
C LEU A 92 16.70 -4.08 22.10
N SER A 93 15.73 -3.63 22.90
CA SER A 93 15.96 -3.30 24.31
C SER A 93 16.29 -4.53 25.16
N ALA A 94 15.68 -5.68 24.87
CA ALA A 94 15.97 -6.94 25.55
C ALA A 94 17.40 -7.41 25.22
N ASP A 95 17.76 -7.43 23.93
CA ASP A 95 19.08 -7.81 23.45
C ASP A 95 20.18 -6.91 24.04
N ALA A 96 19.92 -5.59 24.12
CA ALA A 96 20.84 -4.64 24.73
C ALA A 96 21.04 -4.88 26.24
N SER A 97 19.97 -5.27 26.94
CA SER A 97 20.03 -5.63 28.36
C SER A 97 20.84 -6.91 28.59
N GLU A 98 20.63 -7.93 27.76
CA GLU A 98 21.40 -9.18 27.80
C GLU A 98 22.89 -8.93 27.54
N ALA A 99 23.21 -8.16 26.50
CA ALA A 99 24.59 -7.79 26.20
C ALA A 99 25.25 -6.99 27.34
N SER A 100 24.48 -6.17 28.06
CA SER A 100 24.97 -5.45 29.23
C SER A 100 25.25 -6.39 30.41
N ALA A 101 24.41 -7.41 30.61
CA ALA A 101 24.62 -8.41 31.65
C ALA A 101 25.89 -9.24 31.39
N VAL A 102 26.09 -9.70 30.15
CA VAL A 102 27.32 -10.42 29.75
C VAL A 102 28.57 -9.57 29.96
N ARG A 103 28.54 -8.28 29.60
CA ARG A 103 29.68 -7.37 29.86
C ARG A 103 29.95 -7.17 31.34
N ALA A 104 28.92 -7.14 32.19
CA ALA A 104 29.08 -7.03 33.63
C ALA A 104 29.70 -8.30 34.23
N GLU A 105 29.34 -9.48 33.74
CA GLU A 105 29.94 -10.76 34.14
C GLU A 105 31.43 -10.83 33.78
N ILE A 106 31.79 -10.49 32.53
CA ILE A 106 33.21 -10.44 32.09
C ILE A 106 34.01 -9.43 32.93
N ALA A 107 33.42 -8.28 33.25
CA ALA A 107 34.08 -7.28 34.09
C ALA A 107 34.30 -7.80 35.52
N ALA A 108 33.36 -8.57 36.08
CA ALA A 108 33.52 -9.19 37.39
C ALA A 108 34.63 -10.23 37.39
N GLU A 109 34.69 -11.10 36.37
CA GLU A 109 35.75 -12.10 36.19
C GLU A 109 37.14 -11.44 36.10
N TYR A 110 37.26 -10.35 35.33
CA TYR A 110 38.52 -9.60 35.19
C TYR A 110 38.99 -8.98 36.51
N VAL A 111 38.07 -8.50 37.35
CA VAL A 111 38.39 -7.96 38.68
C VAL A 111 38.85 -9.06 39.63
N GLU A 112 38.26 -10.25 39.56
CA GLU A 112 38.71 -11.41 40.34
C GLU A 112 40.12 -11.87 39.95
N ASP A 113 40.46 -11.89 38.65
CA ASP A 113 41.81 -12.27 38.19
C ASP A 113 42.89 -11.27 38.67
N ILE A 114 42.58 -9.97 38.63
CA ILE A 114 43.48 -8.92 39.14
C ILE A 114 43.63 -8.99 40.66
N SER A 115 42.54 -9.25 41.40
CA SER A 115 42.55 -9.22 42.87
C SER A 115 43.03 -10.54 43.49
N GLY A 116 42.83 -11.68 42.83
CA GLY A 116 43.22 -13.02 43.28
C GLY A 116 44.71 -13.35 43.09
N GLY A 117 45.41 -12.61 42.24
CA GLY A 117 46.86 -12.76 41.99
C GLY A 117 47.77 -11.92 42.88
N ALA A 118 47.21 -11.08 43.77
CA ALA A 118 48.01 -10.35 44.75
C ALA A 118 48.37 -11.27 45.92
N ALA A 119 49.23 -12.27 45.68
CA ALA A 119 50.12 -12.71 46.74
C ALA A 119 50.78 -11.43 47.29
N PRO A 120 50.70 -11.13 48.60
CA PRO A 120 51.30 -9.92 49.14
C PRO A 120 52.76 -9.92 48.72
N ILE A 121 53.15 -8.95 47.90
CA ILE A 121 54.55 -8.70 47.54
C ILE A 121 55.23 -8.15 48.79
N ASN A 122 55.42 -9.01 49.79
CA ASN A 122 56.36 -8.83 50.89
C ASN A 122 57.74 -9.30 50.43
N ASN A 123 58.13 -8.94 49.20
CA ASN A 123 59.50 -9.05 48.76
C ASN A 123 60.17 -7.68 48.90
N PRO A 124 60.93 -7.41 49.98
CA PRO A 124 61.59 -6.12 50.20
C PRO A 124 62.64 -5.79 49.13
N ASN A 125 62.91 -6.69 48.16
CA ASN A 125 63.83 -6.45 47.05
C ASN A 125 63.16 -5.91 45.76
N PHE A 126 61.86 -5.64 45.74
CA PHE A 126 61.16 -5.03 44.60
C PHE A 126 60.86 -3.53 44.80
N GLN A 127 61.83 -2.77 45.37
CA GLN A 127 61.87 -1.30 45.25
C GLN A 127 62.44 -0.84 43.89
N GLY A 128 62.19 -1.58 42.83
CA GLY A 128 62.67 -1.28 41.48
C GLY A 128 61.50 -1.01 40.56
N VAL A 129 61.18 0.27 40.37
CA VAL A 129 60.51 0.86 39.20
C VAL A 129 59.51 -0.06 38.50
N VAL A 130 58.21 0.16 38.73
CA VAL A 130 57.19 -0.28 37.78
C VAL A 130 57.49 0.45 36.47
N LYS A 131 58.19 -0.22 35.54
CA LYS A 131 58.29 0.22 34.17
C LYS A 131 56.92 -0.01 33.54
N VAL A 132 56.10 1.04 33.52
CA VAL A 132 54.79 1.06 32.84
C VAL A 132 54.94 1.07 31.31
N ASN A 133 56.04 0.55 30.73
CA ASN A 133 56.39 0.79 29.33
C ASN A 133 57.11 -0.35 28.60
N ASP A 134 56.92 -1.60 29.03
CA ASP A 134 57.47 -2.77 28.31
C ASP A 134 56.42 -3.48 27.41
N ALA A 135 55.21 -2.92 27.27
CA ALA A 135 54.31 -3.31 26.19
C ALA A 135 54.76 -2.62 24.89
N PRO A 136 54.80 -3.32 23.74
CA PRO A 136 55.10 -2.72 22.45
C PRO A 136 53.91 -1.86 22.00
N LEU A 137 53.71 -0.72 22.67
CA LEU A 137 53.06 0.42 22.03
C LEU A 137 53.96 0.71 20.82
N GLY A 138 53.45 0.36 19.63
CA GLY A 138 54.20 0.49 18.38
C GLY A 138 54.88 1.85 18.29
N THR A 139 55.94 1.92 17.48
CA THR A 139 56.89 3.02 17.26
C THR A 139 56.32 4.44 17.15
N ALA A 140 55.00 4.60 17.10
CA ALA A 140 54.28 5.87 17.26
C ALA A 140 54.33 6.45 18.68
N ALA A 141 54.45 5.65 19.74
CA ALA A 141 54.45 6.14 21.13
C ALA A 141 55.84 6.59 21.62
N THR A 142 56.91 6.13 20.99
CA THR A 142 58.31 6.44 21.34
C THR A 142 59.01 7.31 20.31
N ALA A 143 58.31 7.74 19.25
CA ALA A 143 58.85 8.76 18.36
C ALA A 143 59.06 10.04 19.16
N ASP A 144 60.32 10.46 19.31
CA ASP A 144 60.67 11.80 19.78
C ASP A 144 59.99 12.80 18.87
N LEU A 145 58.84 13.29 19.34
CA LEU A 145 58.11 14.34 18.66
C LEU A 145 58.88 15.63 18.91
N THR A 146 59.87 15.88 18.05
CA THR A 146 60.47 17.20 17.88
C THR A 146 59.33 18.21 17.80
N THR A 147 59.19 19.04 18.83
CA THR A 147 58.24 20.16 18.93
C THR A 147 58.78 21.40 18.22
N SER A 148 59.74 21.23 17.32
CA SER A 148 60.31 22.34 16.57
C SER A 148 59.30 22.86 15.55
N ASN A 149 58.95 24.13 15.70
CA ASN A 149 58.16 24.95 14.80
C ASN A 149 58.83 25.20 13.42
N THR A 150 59.98 24.57 13.14
CA THR A 150 60.70 24.66 11.85
C THR A 150 60.89 23.33 11.11
N ASP A 151 60.36 22.22 11.61
CA ASP A 151 60.48 20.91 10.94
C ASP A 151 59.34 20.69 9.93
N GLY A 152 59.67 20.77 8.62
CA GLY A 152 58.72 20.73 7.50
C GLY A 152 58.51 19.36 6.85
N THR A 153 58.83 18.25 7.54
CA THR A 153 58.81 16.92 6.91
C THR A 153 57.38 16.38 6.74
N ALA A 154 56.97 16.10 5.49
CA ALA A 154 55.65 15.56 5.14
C ALA A 154 55.47 14.12 5.64
N GLY A 155 54.33 13.84 6.29
CA GLY A 155 53.95 12.48 6.73
C GLY A 155 53.65 12.28 8.22
N ARG A 156 53.63 13.34 9.05
CA ARG A 156 53.20 13.22 10.45
C ARG A 156 51.68 13.07 10.59
N VAL A 157 51.28 12.22 11.53
CA VAL A 157 49.93 12.19 12.10
C VAL A 157 49.71 13.52 12.82
N LEU A 158 48.69 14.28 12.42
CA LEU A 158 48.32 15.54 13.07
C LEU A 158 48.03 15.26 14.55
N LYS A 159 48.76 15.89 15.48
CA LYS A 159 48.34 15.86 16.89
C LYS A 159 47.02 16.60 17.02
N VAL A 160 46.12 16.07 17.82
CA VAL A 160 44.94 16.80 18.31
C VAL A 160 45.47 18.01 19.11
N GLY A 161 45.51 19.19 18.48
CA GLY A 161 46.10 20.41 19.03
C GLY A 161 47.15 21.10 18.16
N ASP A 162 47.72 20.44 17.14
CA ASP A 162 48.65 21.08 16.17
C ASP A 162 47.93 21.99 15.15
N GLY A 163 46.60 22.05 15.20
CA GLY A 163 45.85 23.19 14.73
C GLY A 163 46.13 24.40 15.64
N GLY A 164 47.34 24.93 15.59
CA GLY A 164 47.84 26.10 16.35
C GLY A 164 47.12 27.42 16.05
N TRP A 165 45.85 27.35 15.68
CA TRP A 165 44.96 28.47 15.41
C TRP A 165 43.56 28.27 16.00
N MET A 166 43.41 27.41 17.02
CA MET A 166 42.18 27.33 17.85
C MET A 166 42.23 28.21 19.11
N GLY A 167 43.23 29.10 19.22
CA GLY A 167 43.10 30.24 20.11
C GLY A 167 42.02 31.15 19.54
N MET A 168 40.99 31.47 20.33
CA MET A 168 40.04 32.53 20.03
C MET A 168 40.82 33.82 19.80
N GLY A 169 41.19 34.08 18.55
CA GLY A 169 41.88 35.30 18.15
C GLY A 169 40.94 36.47 18.37
N GLU A 170 41.46 37.50 19.02
CA GLU A 170 40.85 38.83 19.08
C GLU A 170 40.39 39.27 17.69
N GLU A 171 39.37 40.14 17.62
CA GLU A 171 38.83 40.69 16.37
C GLU A 171 39.95 41.26 15.50
N ARG A 172 40.45 40.46 14.57
CA ARG A 172 41.44 40.90 13.60
C ARG A 172 40.66 41.48 12.42
N SER A 173 40.57 42.81 12.37
CA SER A 173 39.88 43.57 11.33
C SER A 173 40.67 43.71 10.04
N ASP A 174 41.73 42.91 9.85
CA ASP A 174 42.50 42.93 8.61
C ASP A 174 41.61 42.39 7.49
N PRO A 175 41.37 43.15 6.40
CA PRO A 175 40.62 42.67 5.25
C PRO A 175 41.29 41.40 4.75
N TYR A 176 40.53 40.30 4.72
CA TYR A 176 40.90 38.96 4.27
C TYR A 176 42.02 38.97 3.21
N GLU A 177 43.29 38.96 3.64
CA GLU A 177 44.38 38.97 2.68
C GLU A 177 44.42 37.59 2.03
N TYR A 178 44.29 37.59 0.70
CA TYR A 178 44.71 36.49 -0.14
C TYR A 178 46.09 36.00 0.31
N PRO A 179 46.48 34.73 0.10
CA PRO A 179 47.88 34.36 0.24
C PRO A 179 48.72 35.35 -0.58
N ALA A 180 49.40 36.27 0.11
CA ALA A 180 50.04 37.42 -0.52
C ALA A 180 51.31 37.01 -1.25
N SER A 181 51.76 35.77 -1.03
CA SER A 181 52.91 35.15 -1.67
C SER A 181 52.68 33.67 -1.94
N VAL A 182 53.48 33.13 -2.86
CA VAL A 182 53.49 31.70 -3.21
C VAL A 182 53.91 30.82 -2.02
N ASP A 183 54.60 31.38 -1.03
CA ASP A 183 55.05 30.65 0.17
C ASP A 183 53.88 30.34 1.13
N ASP A 184 52.80 31.13 1.11
CA ASP A 184 51.56 30.80 1.83
C ASP A 184 50.73 29.70 1.12
N ALA A 185 51.01 29.43 -0.16
CA ALA A 185 50.24 28.52 -1.01
C ALA A 185 50.85 27.10 -1.12
N THR A 186 52.03 26.86 -0.53
CA THR A 186 52.67 25.55 -0.61
C THR A 186 52.18 24.59 0.46
N ASN A 187 51.24 23.71 0.09
CA ASN A 187 50.88 22.45 0.78
C ASN A 187 50.28 22.57 2.19
N GLN A 188 49.63 23.69 2.53
CA GLN A 188 48.94 23.82 3.80
C GLN A 188 47.42 23.68 3.60
N THR A 189 46.83 22.69 4.27
CA THR A 189 45.39 22.66 4.53
C THR A 189 45.15 23.42 5.82
N LYS A 190 44.45 24.56 5.77
CA LYS A 190 44.11 25.37 6.95
C LYS A 190 42.61 25.31 7.20
N VAL A 191 42.22 25.05 8.45
CA VAL A 191 40.85 25.29 8.92
C VAL A 191 40.80 26.72 9.44
N ILE A 192 39.94 27.55 8.86
CA ILE A 192 39.81 28.96 9.22
C ILE A 192 38.40 29.20 9.73
N TYR A 193 38.30 29.65 10.97
CA TYR A 193 37.07 30.22 11.53
C TYR A 193 37.11 31.72 11.33
N SER A 194 36.07 32.27 10.73
CA SER A 194 36.03 33.69 10.40
C SER A 194 34.70 34.30 10.75
N ARG A 195 34.76 35.56 11.17
CA ARG A 195 33.62 36.46 11.27
C ARG A 195 33.80 37.51 10.20
N SER A 196 32.94 37.51 9.18
CA SER A 196 32.92 38.54 8.15
C SER A 196 31.72 39.45 8.37
N ILE A 197 31.89 40.76 8.24
CA ILE A 197 30.78 41.70 8.14
C ILE A 197 30.58 41.96 6.66
N ASP A 198 29.61 41.30 6.05
CA ASP A 198 29.20 41.55 4.66
C ASP A 198 27.86 42.27 4.69
N ASN A 199 27.80 43.48 4.13
CA ASN A 199 26.63 44.38 4.19
C ASN A 199 26.04 44.61 5.60
N GLY A 200 26.88 44.73 6.63
CA GLY A 200 26.46 45.01 8.00
C GLY A 200 25.96 43.80 8.79
N VAL A 201 25.96 42.60 8.19
CA VAL A 201 25.58 41.35 8.88
C VAL A 201 26.85 40.58 9.25
N SER A 202 27.07 40.35 10.56
CA SER A 202 28.12 39.45 11.03
C SER A 202 27.76 38.01 10.64
N THR A 203 28.48 37.45 9.67
CA THR A 203 28.37 36.04 9.30
C THR A 203 29.57 35.27 9.84
N PHE A 204 29.28 34.22 10.60
CA PHE A 204 30.28 33.25 11.04
C PHE A 204 30.38 32.15 9.98
N ALA A 205 31.58 31.92 9.47
CA ALA A 205 31.86 30.86 8.52
C ALA A 205 33.04 30.03 8.99
N ALA A 206 32.86 28.71 8.98
CA ALA A 206 33.96 27.76 9.03
C ALA A 206 34.31 27.37 7.59
N GLY A 207 35.60 27.35 7.27
CA GLY A 207 36.05 26.96 5.96
C GLY A 207 37.36 26.20 5.98
N ILE A 208 37.54 25.35 4.97
CA ILE A 208 38.79 24.64 4.72
C ILE A 208 39.43 25.29 3.49
N HIS A 209 40.66 25.76 3.65
CA HIS A 209 41.49 26.24 2.56
C HIS A 209 42.47 25.14 2.17
N PHE A 210 42.59 24.92 0.86
CA PHE A 210 43.55 24.03 0.26
C PHE A 210 44.40 24.86 -0.71
N ALA A 211 45.71 24.84 -0.54
CA ALA A 211 46.60 25.46 -1.51
C ALA A 211 47.63 24.45 -1.98
N SER A 212 47.86 24.40 -3.29
CA SER A 212 48.89 23.57 -3.91
C SER A 212 49.61 24.35 -4.99
N ARG A 213 50.90 24.61 -4.78
CA ARG A 213 51.77 25.34 -5.71
C ARG A 213 51.19 26.73 -6.04
N ASN A 214 50.64 26.88 -7.24
CA ASN A 214 50.10 28.14 -7.77
C ASN A 214 48.57 28.12 -7.87
N SER A 215 47.89 27.12 -7.29
CA SER A 215 46.44 27.08 -7.19
C SER A 215 45.98 27.09 -5.74
N TRP A 216 44.83 27.71 -5.50
CA TRP A 216 44.16 27.69 -4.23
C TRP A 216 42.69 27.29 -4.41
N GLY A 217 42.13 26.69 -3.38
CA GLY A 217 40.76 26.25 -3.27
C GLY A 217 40.25 26.50 -1.85
N ARG A 218 38.96 26.81 -1.73
CA ARG A 218 38.31 27.10 -0.47
C ARG A 218 36.89 26.58 -0.48
N LEU A 219 36.53 25.83 0.57
CA LEU A 219 35.15 25.52 0.91
C LEU A 219 34.74 26.35 2.12
N ARG A 220 33.66 27.12 2.03
CA ARG A 220 33.05 27.85 3.15
C ARG A 220 31.66 27.30 3.41
N VAL A 221 31.32 27.05 4.67
CA VAL A 221 29.96 26.72 5.09
C VAL A 221 29.48 27.82 6.04
N GLY A 222 28.40 28.50 5.68
CA GLY A 222 27.80 29.52 6.55
C GLY A 222 27.05 28.85 7.71
N HIS A 223 27.27 29.31 8.95
CA HIS A 223 26.55 28.75 10.11
C HIS A 223 25.05 29.10 10.13
N TYR A 224 24.69 30.25 9.54
CA TYR A 224 23.32 30.78 9.55
C TYR A 224 22.71 30.91 8.15
N SER A 225 23.42 30.43 7.13
CA SER A 225 22.97 30.48 5.74
C SER A 225 22.98 29.06 5.19
N PRO A 226 21.94 28.63 4.46
CA PRO A 226 21.94 27.34 3.76
C PRO A 226 22.93 27.30 2.59
N ALA A 227 23.87 28.24 2.48
CA ALA A 227 24.82 28.28 1.38
C ALA A 227 26.19 27.75 1.83
N ALA A 228 26.75 26.88 1.00
CA ALA A 228 28.18 26.64 0.95
C ALA A 228 28.76 27.35 -0.26
N TRP A 229 29.97 27.90 -0.14
CA TRP A 229 30.68 28.51 -1.26
C TRP A 229 31.95 27.72 -1.53
N ILE A 230 32.15 27.36 -2.79
CA ILE A 230 33.40 26.78 -3.29
C ILE A 230 34.08 27.83 -4.14
N GLN A 231 35.29 28.21 -3.78
CA GLN A 231 36.10 29.15 -4.53
C GLN A 231 37.44 28.53 -4.87
N GLY A 232 38.03 28.93 -5.97
CA GLY A 232 39.40 28.58 -6.29
C GLY A 232 39.98 29.49 -7.34
N GLY A 233 41.27 29.42 -7.55
CA GLY A 233 41.94 30.28 -8.52
C GLY A 233 43.43 30.01 -8.60
N LEU A 234 44.09 30.77 -9.47
CA LEU A 234 45.54 30.79 -9.55
C LEU A 234 46.07 31.91 -8.64
N ALA A 235 46.97 31.56 -7.72
CA ALA A 235 47.51 32.50 -6.72
C ALA A 235 48.18 33.72 -7.38
N SER A 236 48.94 33.46 -8.45
CA SER A 236 49.61 34.49 -9.27
C SER A 236 48.68 35.48 -10.00
N SER A 237 47.40 35.16 -10.18
CA SER A 237 46.51 35.97 -11.04
C SER A 237 45.60 36.93 -10.27
N GLY A 238 45.47 36.76 -8.95
CA GLY A 238 44.46 37.47 -8.13
C GLY A 238 43.00 37.15 -8.50
N THR A 239 42.74 36.54 -9.66
CA THR A 239 41.42 36.15 -10.14
C THR A 239 41.09 34.72 -9.72
N GLY A 240 39.90 34.54 -9.15
CA GLY A 240 39.36 33.23 -8.79
C GLY A 240 37.94 33.04 -9.32
N TRP A 241 37.54 31.79 -9.49
CA TRP A 241 36.16 31.41 -9.71
C TRP A 241 35.47 31.22 -8.37
N THR A 242 34.17 31.54 -8.33
CA THR A 242 33.30 31.33 -7.17
C THR A 242 32.07 30.57 -7.64
N SER A 243 31.77 29.46 -6.99
CA SER A 243 30.51 28.73 -7.10
C SER A 243 29.81 28.74 -5.76
N GLN A 244 28.49 28.96 -5.78
CA GLN A 244 27.64 28.89 -4.60
C GLN A 244 26.76 27.65 -4.72
N VAL A 245 26.80 26.82 -3.69
CA VAL A 245 25.89 25.69 -3.50
C VAL A 245 24.88 26.11 -2.45
N VAL A 246 23.63 26.32 -2.85
CA VAL A 246 22.52 26.61 -1.93
C VAL A 246 21.85 25.28 -1.55
N LEU A 247 21.96 24.89 -0.29
CA LEU A 247 21.21 23.79 0.33
C LEU A 247 19.77 24.27 0.59
N SER A 248 18.95 24.35 -0.46
CA SER A 248 17.58 24.90 -0.38
C SER A 248 16.58 24.06 0.43
N ALA A 249 16.99 22.94 1.00
CA ALA A 249 16.28 22.26 2.07
C ALA A 249 17.29 21.42 2.85
N ASN A 250 17.27 21.49 4.17
CA ASN A 250 17.60 20.29 4.94
C ASN A 250 16.57 19.25 4.48
N LEU A 251 16.95 18.35 3.57
CA LEU A 251 16.25 17.08 3.46
C LEU A 251 16.42 16.46 4.84
N LEU A 252 15.41 16.66 5.68
CA LEU A 252 15.26 15.90 6.90
C LEU A 252 15.23 14.46 6.41
N GLN A 253 16.37 13.77 6.52
CA GLN A 253 16.45 12.36 6.22
C GLN A 253 15.75 11.65 7.39
N THR A 254 14.43 11.83 7.46
CA THR A 254 13.55 10.90 8.16
C THR A 254 13.81 9.57 7.50
N THR A 255 14.40 8.66 8.26
CA THR A 255 14.43 7.23 7.99
C THR A 255 13.00 6.75 7.70
N GLY A 256 12.61 6.81 6.43
CA GLY A 256 11.29 6.45 5.97
C GLY A 256 11.31 6.32 4.45
N SER A 257 11.07 5.09 3.98
CA SER A 257 10.53 4.76 2.65
C SER A 257 11.06 5.59 1.48
N SER A 258 11.98 5.05 0.68
CA SER A 258 12.44 5.66 -0.56
C SER A 258 11.29 6.06 -1.49
N VAL A 259 11.06 7.37 -1.66
CA VAL A 259 10.14 7.95 -2.67
C VAL A 259 10.91 8.66 -3.80
N GLU A 260 12.25 8.66 -3.79
CA GLU A 260 13.06 9.48 -4.71
C GLU A 260 13.71 8.73 -5.88
N LEU A 261 13.22 7.55 -6.21
CA LEU A 261 12.90 7.33 -7.61
C LEU A 261 11.38 7.37 -7.64
N PRO A 262 10.73 8.34 -8.30
CA PRO A 262 9.34 8.16 -8.62
C PRO A 262 9.30 6.92 -9.51
N MET A 263 8.98 5.77 -8.92
CA MET A 263 8.12 4.84 -9.64
C MET A 263 7.00 5.74 -10.14
N SER A 264 6.94 5.92 -11.46
CA SER A 264 5.90 6.73 -12.07
C SER A 264 4.58 6.28 -11.44
N GLN A 265 3.60 7.17 -11.31
CA GLN A 265 2.27 6.75 -10.86
C GLN A 265 1.81 5.49 -11.62
N ALA A 266 2.20 5.34 -12.89
CA ALA A 266 2.03 4.14 -13.68
C ALA A 266 2.77 2.89 -13.15
N ALA A 267 4.01 2.99 -12.66
CA ALA A 267 4.73 1.88 -12.04
C ALA A 267 4.20 1.52 -10.65
N THR A 268 3.75 2.50 -9.85
CA THR A 268 3.08 2.23 -8.57
C THR A 268 1.70 1.60 -8.80
N THR A 269 0.94 2.12 -9.75
CA THR A 269 -0.33 1.52 -10.18
C THR A 269 -0.10 0.14 -10.79
N ALA A 270 0.91 -0.06 -11.62
CA ALA A 270 1.23 -1.39 -12.17
C ALA A 270 1.68 -2.38 -11.10
N ALA A 271 2.45 -1.94 -10.08
CA ALA A 271 2.84 -2.82 -8.98
C ALA A 271 1.66 -3.12 -8.03
N ILE A 272 0.77 -2.15 -7.81
CA ILE A 272 -0.47 -2.36 -7.06
C ILE A 272 -1.42 -3.28 -7.85
N ASP A 273 -1.56 -3.08 -9.16
CA ASP A 273 -2.37 -3.92 -10.04
C ASP A 273 -1.78 -5.32 -10.18
N ASP A 274 -0.46 -5.47 -10.22
CA ASP A 274 0.21 -6.78 -10.25
C ASP A 274 0.10 -7.50 -8.90
N VAL A 275 0.17 -6.78 -7.77
CA VAL A 275 -0.11 -7.35 -6.44
C VAL A 275 -1.60 -7.69 -6.29
N ILE A 276 -2.51 -6.85 -6.79
CA ILE A 276 -3.94 -7.13 -6.78
C ILE A 276 -4.25 -8.30 -7.70
N GLN A 277 -3.67 -8.39 -8.91
CA GLN A 277 -3.83 -9.53 -9.82
C GLN A 277 -3.17 -10.81 -9.31
N ASN A 278 -2.08 -10.73 -8.54
CA ASN A 278 -1.47 -11.89 -7.90
C ASN A 278 -2.17 -12.31 -6.60
N ILE A 279 -2.86 -11.40 -5.91
CA ILE A 279 -3.81 -11.74 -4.83
C ILE A 279 -5.13 -12.25 -5.42
N ASP A 280 -5.46 -11.79 -6.62
CA ASP A 280 -6.55 -12.26 -7.47
C ASP A 280 -6.06 -13.36 -8.42
N ASP A 281 -5.18 -14.24 -7.94
CA ASP A 281 -4.81 -15.52 -8.57
C ASP A 281 -6.00 -16.52 -8.66
N GLY A 282 -7.22 -16.00 -8.51
CA GLY A 282 -8.46 -16.74 -8.40
C GLY A 282 -8.73 -17.29 -6.99
N SER A 283 -7.95 -16.92 -5.97
CA SER A 283 -8.16 -17.32 -4.57
C SER A 283 -8.91 -16.31 -3.70
N GLY A 284 -9.25 -15.12 -4.23
CA GLY A 284 -10.30 -14.29 -3.63
C GLY A 284 -11.59 -15.12 -3.47
N PRO A 285 -12.37 -14.94 -2.39
CA PRO A 285 -13.59 -15.72 -2.19
C PRO A 285 -14.52 -15.52 -3.39
N ARG A 286 -14.59 -16.55 -4.26
CA ARG A 286 -15.37 -16.44 -5.48
C ARG A 286 -16.83 -16.14 -5.12
N PRO A 287 -17.48 -15.22 -5.84
CA PRO A 287 -18.79 -14.73 -5.48
C PRO A 287 -19.78 -15.89 -5.42
N THR A 288 -20.62 -15.94 -4.40
CA THR A 288 -21.72 -16.91 -4.34
C THR A 288 -22.68 -16.68 -5.50
N LYS A 289 -22.95 -17.72 -6.29
CA LYS A 289 -23.90 -17.66 -7.40
C LYS A 289 -25.25 -18.19 -6.94
N ASP A 290 -26.24 -17.31 -6.83
CA ASP A 290 -27.63 -17.70 -6.59
C ASP A 290 -28.34 -17.90 -7.93
N HIS A 291 -28.79 -19.14 -8.18
CA HIS A 291 -29.58 -19.51 -9.36
C HIS A 291 -31.08 -19.23 -9.15
N GLY A 292 -31.48 -18.78 -7.95
CA GLY A 292 -32.86 -18.49 -7.61
C GLY A 292 -33.72 -19.74 -7.48
N ASP A 293 -35.01 -19.58 -7.78
CA ASP A 293 -35.96 -20.69 -7.85
C ASP A 293 -35.73 -21.47 -9.15
N VAL A 294 -35.22 -22.69 -9.01
CA VAL A 294 -35.01 -23.66 -10.09
C VAL A 294 -36.08 -24.76 -10.04
N ALA A 295 -36.10 -25.58 -11.09
CA ALA A 295 -37.03 -26.69 -11.24
C ALA A 295 -38.51 -26.26 -11.33
N VAL A 296 -38.77 -25.14 -12.00
CA VAL A 296 -40.11 -24.62 -12.32
C VAL A 296 -40.84 -25.49 -13.34
N SER A 297 -40.12 -26.29 -14.15
CA SER A 297 -40.69 -27.28 -15.09
C SER A 297 -40.52 -28.73 -14.59
N ALA A 298 -41.30 -29.68 -15.13
CA ALA A 298 -41.20 -31.11 -14.76
C ALA A 298 -39.79 -31.69 -15.00
N ALA A 299 -39.09 -31.23 -16.03
CA ALA A 299 -37.68 -31.51 -16.23
C ALA A 299 -36.95 -30.20 -16.49
N GLU A 300 -35.87 -29.96 -15.76
CA GLU A 300 -35.07 -28.74 -15.86
C GLU A 300 -33.59 -29.09 -15.71
N THR A 301 -32.71 -28.36 -16.40
CA THR A 301 -31.27 -28.48 -16.23
C THR A 301 -30.71 -27.14 -15.78
N VAL A 302 -29.94 -27.16 -14.69
CA VAL A 302 -29.23 -25.99 -14.16
C VAL A 302 -27.74 -26.23 -14.34
N THR A 303 -27.09 -25.34 -15.08
CA THR A 303 -25.66 -25.41 -15.33
C THR A 303 -24.91 -24.52 -14.33
N CYS A 304 -24.07 -25.13 -13.52
CA CYS A 304 -23.11 -24.48 -12.63
C CYS A 304 -21.80 -24.23 -13.39
N ASP A 305 -21.43 -22.98 -13.58
CA ASP A 305 -20.10 -22.60 -14.05
C ASP A 305 -19.12 -22.62 -12.86
N VAL A 306 -18.23 -23.61 -12.84
CA VAL A 306 -17.27 -23.84 -11.75
C VAL A 306 -16.12 -22.81 -11.76
N GLN A 307 -15.93 -22.07 -12.86
CA GLN A 307 -14.98 -20.95 -12.90
C GLN A 307 -15.61 -19.63 -12.44
N GLU A 308 -16.93 -19.46 -12.62
CA GLU A 308 -17.64 -18.26 -12.15
C GLU A 308 -17.75 -18.22 -10.61
N SER A 309 -17.96 -19.36 -9.96
CA SER A 309 -18.25 -19.42 -8.53
C SER A 309 -17.87 -20.76 -7.89
N ASP A 310 -17.36 -20.71 -6.66
CA ASP A 310 -17.12 -21.91 -5.84
C ASP A 310 -18.33 -22.26 -4.95
N PHE A 311 -19.41 -21.47 -5.00
CA PHE A 311 -20.59 -21.68 -4.16
C PHE A 311 -21.88 -21.35 -4.92
N HIS A 312 -22.62 -22.39 -5.29
CA HIS A 312 -23.90 -22.27 -5.96
C HIS A 312 -25.07 -22.50 -4.99
N ILE A 313 -26.06 -21.61 -5.03
CA ILE A 313 -27.31 -21.75 -4.29
C ILE A 313 -28.43 -21.98 -5.29
N MET A 314 -29.28 -22.96 -5.00
CA MET A 314 -30.50 -23.22 -5.77
C MET A 314 -31.66 -23.47 -4.81
N SER A 315 -32.82 -22.91 -5.11
CA SER A 315 -34.06 -23.14 -4.37
C SER A 315 -35.04 -23.93 -5.22
N LEU A 316 -35.58 -25.04 -4.71
CA LEU A 316 -36.69 -25.70 -5.38
C LEU A 316 -37.99 -24.98 -4.99
N GLY A 317 -38.61 -24.35 -5.98
CA GLY A 317 -39.85 -23.59 -5.81
C GLY A 317 -40.98 -24.39 -5.16
N SER A 318 -41.89 -23.71 -4.46
CA SER A 318 -42.90 -24.39 -3.63
C SER A 318 -43.95 -25.20 -4.41
N SER A 319 -44.14 -24.89 -5.70
CA SER A 319 -45.21 -25.39 -6.55
C SER A 319 -44.85 -26.64 -7.36
N ASN A 320 -43.59 -27.05 -7.43
CA ASN A 320 -43.16 -28.13 -8.32
C ASN A 320 -42.44 -29.26 -7.58
N THR A 321 -43.18 -30.32 -7.28
CA THR A 321 -42.72 -31.50 -6.52
C THR A 321 -42.59 -32.76 -7.36
N SER A 322 -42.60 -32.65 -8.69
CA SER A 322 -42.51 -33.82 -9.58
C SER A 322 -41.48 -33.63 -10.69
N GLY A 323 -40.96 -34.77 -11.14
CA GLY A 323 -39.95 -34.87 -12.19
C GLY A 323 -38.51 -34.69 -11.70
N THR A 324 -37.62 -34.28 -12.60
CA THR A 324 -36.16 -34.35 -12.39
C THR A 324 -35.51 -32.97 -12.56
N LEU A 325 -34.69 -32.57 -11.58
CA LEU A 325 -33.73 -31.47 -11.70
C LEU A 325 -32.38 -32.08 -12.06
N THR A 326 -31.84 -31.74 -13.23
CA THR A 326 -30.48 -32.12 -13.62
C THR A 326 -29.52 -30.98 -13.28
N ILE A 327 -28.49 -31.25 -12.50
CA ILE A 327 -27.40 -30.32 -12.24
C ILE A 327 -26.25 -30.68 -13.17
N ASP A 328 -25.79 -29.69 -13.94
CA ASP A 328 -24.72 -29.82 -14.90
C ASP A 328 -23.53 -28.94 -14.48
N PHE A 329 -22.31 -29.44 -14.60
CA PHE A 329 -21.10 -28.67 -14.29
C PHE A 329 -20.36 -28.28 -15.57
N SER A 330 -20.21 -26.98 -15.81
CA SER A 330 -19.52 -26.42 -16.97
C SER A 330 -18.21 -25.72 -16.57
N ASN A 331 -17.33 -25.53 -17.56
CA ASN A 331 -16.03 -24.86 -17.40
C ASN A 331 -15.16 -25.43 -16.26
N MET A 332 -15.36 -26.70 -15.88
CA MET A 332 -14.53 -27.36 -14.88
C MET A 332 -13.06 -27.32 -15.30
N PRO A 333 -12.17 -26.77 -14.47
CA PRO A 333 -10.75 -26.79 -14.78
C PRO A 333 -10.25 -28.23 -14.98
N ASP A 334 -9.46 -28.44 -16.03
CA ASP A 334 -8.86 -29.74 -16.39
C ASP A 334 -7.33 -29.72 -16.25
N THR A 335 -6.83 -28.88 -15.33
CA THR A 335 -5.39 -28.75 -15.12
C THR A 335 -4.88 -29.92 -14.28
N ILE A 336 -3.97 -30.71 -14.86
CA ILE A 336 -3.25 -31.77 -14.16
C ILE A 336 -2.48 -31.18 -12.97
N GLY A 337 -2.53 -31.86 -11.83
CA GLY A 337 -1.87 -31.50 -10.57
C GLY A 337 -2.65 -30.49 -9.73
N LYS A 338 -3.90 -30.16 -10.09
CA LYS A 338 -4.71 -29.17 -9.36
C LYS A 338 -5.97 -29.80 -8.77
N HIS A 339 -6.27 -29.40 -7.55
CA HIS A 339 -7.49 -29.75 -6.84
C HIS A 339 -8.48 -28.59 -6.96
N PHE A 340 -9.69 -28.87 -7.44
CA PHE A 340 -10.77 -27.88 -7.51
C PHE A 340 -11.95 -28.38 -6.70
N SER A 341 -12.50 -27.51 -5.86
CA SER A 341 -13.66 -27.82 -5.01
C SER A 341 -14.69 -26.72 -5.11
N TRP A 342 -15.95 -27.10 -5.23
CA TRP A 342 -17.08 -26.18 -5.24
C TRP A 342 -18.25 -26.76 -4.45
N HIS A 343 -19.14 -25.87 -4.02
CA HIS A 343 -20.26 -26.19 -3.17
C HIS A 343 -21.56 -25.98 -3.92
N VAL A 344 -22.52 -26.87 -3.68
CA VAL A 344 -23.91 -26.67 -4.11
C VAL A 344 -24.80 -26.80 -2.90
N ARG A 345 -25.55 -25.73 -2.62
CA ARG A 345 -26.61 -25.72 -1.61
C ARG A 345 -27.96 -25.83 -2.32
N LEU A 346 -28.68 -26.92 -2.05
CA LEU A 346 -30.07 -27.08 -2.43
C LEU A 346 -30.96 -26.71 -1.24
N GLN A 347 -31.88 -25.79 -1.46
CA GLN A 347 -32.99 -25.57 -0.54
C GLN A 347 -34.17 -26.41 -1.00
N ARG A 348 -34.68 -27.27 -0.12
CA ARG A 348 -35.81 -28.18 -0.41
C ARG A 348 -35.48 -29.25 -1.48
N GLY A 349 -34.25 -29.76 -1.48
CA GLY A 349 -33.71 -30.65 -2.53
C GLY A 349 -34.51 -31.94 -2.76
N GLY A 350 -35.09 -32.53 -1.71
CA GLY A 350 -35.85 -33.78 -1.79
C GLY A 350 -37.22 -33.68 -2.46
N ARG A 351 -37.65 -32.48 -2.87
CA ARG A 351 -38.95 -32.30 -3.56
C ARG A 351 -38.95 -32.84 -4.98
N LYS A 352 -37.78 -33.12 -5.55
CA LYS A 352 -37.62 -33.74 -6.87
C LYS A 352 -36.50 -34.77 -6.84
N THR A 353 -36.49 -35.61 -7.88
CA THR A 353 -35.30 -36.38 -8.20
C THR A 353 -34.22 -35.42 -8.67
N VAL A 354 -33.11 -35.34 -7.96
CA VAL A 354 -31.93 -34.60 -8.40
C VAL A 354 -31.01 -35.57 -9.13
N ALA A 355 -30.72 -35.27 -10.39
CA ALA A 355 -29.77 -35.99 -11.23
C ALA A 355 -28.56 -35.09 -11.51
N PHE A 356 -27.44 -35.70 -11.86
CA PHE A 356 -26.23 -34.99 -12.27
C PHE A 356 -25.90 -35.37 -13.72
N ALA A 357 -25.62 -34.38 -14.56
CA ALA A 357 -25.35 -34.60 -15.98
C ALA A 357 -24.05 -35.40 -16.19
N GLN A 358 -23.04 -35.13 -15.36
CA GLN A 358 -21.80 -35.90 -15.28
C GLN A 358 -21.94 -37.06 -14.29
N THR A 359 -21.17 -38.12 -14.52
CA THR A 359 -20.96 -39.17 -13.51
C THR A 359 -20.30 -38.55 -12.28
N VAL A 360 -20.98 -38.61 -11.14
CA VAL A 360 -20.44 -38.22 -9.83
C VAL A 360 -20.17 -39.48 -9.02
N ASN A 361 -18.91 -39.65 -8.61
CA ASN A 361 -18.51 -40.69 -7.69
C ASN A 361 -18.80 -40.24 -6.25
N TRP A 362 -19.92 -40.70 -5.71
CA TRP A 362 -20.35 -40.35 -4.37
C TRP A 362 -19.53 -41.06 -3.30
N ALA A 363 -19.23 -40.34 -2.20
CA ALA A 363 -18.78 -40.97 -0.97
C ALA A 363 -19.83 -42.00 -0.52
N GLY A 364 -19.45 -43.28 -0.43
CA GLY A 364 -20.38 -44.39 -0.14
C GLY A 364 -20.98 -45.07 -1.38
N GLY A 365 -20.65 -44.62 -2.60
CA GLY A 365 -21.00 -45.28 -3.86
C GLY A 365 -22.43 -45.07 -4.37
N VAL A 366 -23.27 -44.36 -3.61
CA VAL A 366 -24.67 -44.07 -3.97
C VAL A 366 -24.93 -42.58 -3.78
N ALA A 367 -25.71 -41.98 -4.68
CA ALA A 367 -26.15 -40.59 -4.53
C ALA A 367 -26.96 -40.39 -3.24
N PRO A 368 -26.76 -39.29 -2.51
CA PRO A 368 -27.47 -39.04 -1.26
C PRO A 368 -28.97 -38.81 -1.51
N THR A 369 -29.78 -39.16 -0.52
CA THR A 369 -31.19 -38.77 -0.48
C THR A 369 -31.30 -37.37 0.13
N PHE A 370 -31.91 -36.44 -0.60
CA PHE A 370 -32.06 -35.05 -0.16
C PHE A 370 -33.30 -34.85 0.74
N GLY A 371 -33.22 -33.89 1.66
CA GLY A 371 -34.31 -33.59 2.59
C GLY A 371 -35.55 -33.04 1.87
N THR A 372 -36.74 -33.57 2.20
CA THR A 372 -38.03 -33.18 1.57
C THR A 372 -38.75 -32.03 2.27
N GLY A 373 -38.27 -31.60 3.44
CA GLY A 373 -38.87 -30.56 4.27
C GLY A 373 -38.97 -29.20 3.57
N THR A 374 -39.93 -28.36 4.00
CA THR A 374 -40.05 -26.97 3.51
C THR A 374 -38.90 -26.06 3.96
N THR A 375 -38.18 -26.47 5.00
CA THR A 375 -37.01 -25.79 5.55
C THR A 375 -35.71 -26.53 5.27
N SER A 376 -35.77 -27.65 4.52
CA SER A 376 -34.58 -28.49 4.37
C SER A 376 -33.51 -27.81 3.55
N ARG A 377 -32.26 -28.08 3.94
CA ARG A 377 -31.07 -27.57 3.25
C ARG A 377 -30.07 -28.70 3.12
N ASP A 378 -29.69 -29.00 1.90
CA ASP A 378 -28.69 -29.99 1.59
C ASP A 378 -27.47 -29.28 1.00
N LEU A 379 -26.34 -29.32 1.70
CA LEU A 379 -25.06 -28.77 1.25
C LEU A 379 -24.16 -29.90 0.78
N MET A 380 -23.77 -29.83 -0.48
CA MET A 380 -22.87 -30.77 -1.11
C MET A 380 -21.52 -30.11 -1.41
N LEU A 381 -20.47 -30.89 -1.27
CA LEU A 381 -19.13 -30.59 -1.77
C LEU A 381 -18.84 -31.48 -2.97
N PHE A 382 -18.46 -30.84 -4.05
CA PHE A 382 -17.89 -31.51 -5.21
C PHE A 382 -16.43 -31.14 -5.30
N TYR A 383 -15.63 -32.10 -5.72
CA TYR A 383 -14.24 -31.84 -6.06
C TYR A 383 -13.79 -32.72 -7.20
N LYS A 384 -12.78 -32.22 -7.92
CA LYS A 384 -12.10 -32.93 -9.00
C LYS A 384 -10.59 -32.82 -8.77
N VAL A 385 -9.91 -33.96 -8.90
CA VAL A 385 -8.45 -34.06 -8.92
C VAL A 385 -8.06 -34.43 -10.35
N ASP A 386 -7.22 -33.63 -11.00
CA ASP A 386 -6.73 -33.89 -12.36
C ASP A 386 -7.86 -34.10 -13.39
N SER A 387 -7.69 -35.08 -14.30
CA SER A 387 -8.69 -35.51 -15.27
C SER A 387 -9.64 -36.57 -14.72
N GLU A 388 -9.73 -36.75 -13.39
CA GLU A 388 -10.61 -37.75 -12.80
C GLU A 388 -12.09 -37.39 -12.92
N THR A 389 -12.94 -38.40 -12.72
CA THR A 389 -14.38 -38.25 -12.50
C THR A 389 -14.64 -37.35 -11.29
N ILE A 390 -15.70 -36.53 -11.36
CA ILE A 390 -16.14 -35.68 -10.26
C ILE A 390 -16.45 -36.53 -9.03
N ARG A 391 -16.00 -36.12 -7.85
CA ARG A 391 -16.32 -36.76 -6.58
C ARG A 391 -17.27 -35.87 -5.80
N GLY A 392 -18.27 -36.46 -5.16
CA GLY A 392 -19.31 -35.74 -4.42
C GLY A 392 -19.48 -36.28 -3.00
N MET A 393 -19.73 -35.38 -2.04
CA MET A 393 -20.15 -35.74 -0.68
C MET A 393 -21.15 -34.73 -0.13
N VAL A 394 -21.99 -35.17 0.80
CA VAL A 394 -22.85 -34.26 1.58
C VAL A 394 -22.05 -33.77 2.77
N ILE A 395 -21.90 -32.45 2.90
CA ILE A 395 -21.28 -31.82 4.08
C ILE A 395 -22.31 -31.67 5.20
N ASP A 396 -23.50 -31.19 4.83
CA ASP A 396 -24.54 -30.84 5.79
C ASP A 396 -25.91 -31.14 5.17
N ALA A 397 -26.81 -31.67 5.99
CA ALA A 397 -28.18 -31.97 5.62
C ALA A 397 -29.08 -31.65 6.81
N TRP A 398 -29.94 -30.65 6.63
CA TRP A 398 -30.83 -30.14 7.66
C TRP A 398 -32.30 -30.26 7.26
#